data_AF-A0A1Y4R7S5-F1
#
_entry.id   AF-A0A1Y4R7S5-F1
#
_cell.length_a   1.000
_cell.length_b   1.000
_cell.length_c   1.000
_cell.angle_alpha   90.00
_cell.angle_beta   90.00
_cell.angle_gamma   90.00
#
_symmetry.space_group_name_H-M   'P 1'
#
loop_
_entity.id
_entity.type
_entity.pdbx_description
1 polymer ?
#
loop_
_entity_poly.entity_id
_entity_poly.type
_entity_poly.pdbx_seq_one_letter_code
_entity_poly.pdbx_strand_id
1 'polypeptide(L)'
;MIPQYNEMYNEVLHVLNKHHQLRVRDMVDEVSDVLHLTEDERNQKMENSHKTVIYHRLGWTKTYLTKAGLIRSVERGVYQITPQGENILSSHIHVDDDYLMQYEEVRQFVNRHNEQPENQTKPKESTPLENIGQSIKMISSRVSDELLDMIISKDPAFFEKLVLDLLDKMGYAYDKESIISTDYSGDEGIDGIINEDQFGFNSIYIQAKKWNRSSVGRPEIQKFLGAVAGQGGTKGLFITTSTFTREAIDYAKKQLQVKLILVDGKMLTDLMMKYNLGVSIVQTYEIKQLDLDYFDSELV
;
A
#
# COMPACT_ATOMS: atom_id res chain seq x y z
N MET A 1 6.14 20.22 24.53
CA MET A 1 6.19 18.77 24.24
C MET A 1 5.60 18.58 22.86
N ILE A 2 6.22 17.77 21.99
CA ILE A 2 5.67 17.49 20.67
C ILE A 2 4.30 16.79 20.84
N PRO A 3 3.20 17.27 20.22
CA PRO A 3 1.89 16.62 20.28
C PRO A 3 1.87 15.25 19.58
N GLN A 4 0.96 14.38 19.98
CA GLN A 4 0.67 13.11 19.30
C GLN A 4 0.07 13.35 17.91
N TYR A 5 0.04 12.31 17.07
CA TYR A 5 -0.42 12.48 15.68
C TYR A 5 -1.90 12.91 15.59
N ASN A 6 -2.75 12.40 16.49
CA ASN A 6 -4.18 12.66 16.55
C ASN A 6 -4.51 14.02 17.18
N GLU A 7 -3.55 14.67 17.82
CA GLU A 7 -3.69 16.00 18.43
C GLU A 7 -3.38 17.14 17.43
N MET A 8 -2.93 16.82 16.21
CA MET A 8 -2.50 17.80 15.21
C MET A 8 -3.46 17.96 14.02
N TYR A 9 -4.64 17.33 14.07
CA TYR A 9 -5.56 17.31 12.92
C TYR A 9 -6.03 18.71 12.54
N ASN A 10 -6.47 19.51 13.51
CA ASN A 10 -6.96 20.86 13.28
C ASN A 10 -5.86 21.81 12.79
N GLU A 11 -4.64 21.68 13.30
CA GLU A 11 -3.48 22.49 12.93
C GLU A 11 -3.07 22.22 11.48
N VAL A 12 -3.07 20.96 11.06
CA VAL A 12 -2.81 20.60 9.65
C VAL A 12 -3.89 21.17 8.73
N LEU A 13 -5.18 21.08 9.11
CA LEU A 13 -6.25 21.69 8.33
C LEU A 13 -6.09 23.22 8.25
N HIS A 14 -5.74 23.87 9.36
CA HIS A 14 -5.50 25.31 9.40
C HIS A 14 -4.37 25.74 8.46
N VAL A 15 -3.21 25.06 8.53
CA VAL A 15 -2.06 25.34 7.67
C VAL A 15 -2.41 25.13 6.19
N LEU A 16 -3.10 24.04 5.84
CA LEU A 16 -3.49 23.79 4.46
C LEU A 16 -4.54 24.79 3.95
N ASN A 17 -5.44 25.26 4.81
CA ASN A 17 -6.39 26.32 4.47
C ASN A 17 -5.70 27.66 4.20
N LYS A 18 -4.65 28.00 4.97
CA LYS A 18 -3.83 29.20 4.76
C LYS A 18 -3.07 29.16 3.42
N HIS A 19 -2.44 28.04 3.10
CA HIS A 19 -1.54 27.93 1.95
C HIS A 19 -2.20 27.38 0.67
N HIS A 20 -3.43 26.88 0.75
CA HIS A 20 -4.17 26.15 -0.29
C HIS A 20 -3.52 24.84 -0.73
N GLN A 21 -2.22 24.84 -1.05
CA GLN A 21 -1.43 23.67 -1.41
C GLN A 21 -0.05 23.74 -0.74
N LEU A 22 0.41 22.64 -0.15
CA LEU A 22 1.69 22.64 0.55
C LEU A 22 2.40 21.30 0.43
N ARG A 23 3.74 21.34 0.25
CA ARG A 23 4.57 20.13 0.31
C ARG A 23 4.64 19.62 1.74
N VAL A 24 4.78 18.31 1.91
CA VAL A 24 4.87 17.69 3.25
C VAL A 24 5.99 18.31 4.09
N ARG A 25 7.15 18.60 3.50
CA ARG A 25 8.27 19.23 4.20
C ARG A 25 7.88 20.60 4.75
N ASP A 26 7.32 21.46 3.91
CA ASP A 26 6.94 22.82 4.28
C ASP A 26 5.75 22.81 5.28
N MET A 27 4.87 21.81 5.16
CA MET A 27 3.79 21.57 6.14
C MET A 27 4.34 21.20 7.52
N VAL A 28 5.45 20.45 7.60
CA VAL A 28 6.11 20.19 8.89
C VAL A 28 6.61 21.47 9.51
N ASP A 29 7.19 22.37 8.72
CA ASP A 29 7.71 23.62 9.23
C ASP A 29 6.59 24.56 9.71
N GLU A 30 5.55 24.77 8.90
CA GLU A 30 4.42 25.64 9.25
C GLU A 30 3.60 25.11 10.44
N VAL A 31 3.35 23.79 10.52
CA VAL A 31 2.65 23.23 11.68
C VAL A 31 3.51 23.32 12.94
N SER A 32 4.83 23.15 12.82
CA SER A 32 5.74 23.35 13.96
C SER A 32 5.71 24.80 14.48
N ASP A 33 5.54 25.78 13.59
CA ASP A 33 5.38 27.19 13.95
C ASP A 33 4.05 27.45 14.69
N VAL A 34 2.95 26.89 14.18
CA VAL A 34 1.61 26.97 14.81
C VAL A 34 1.60 26.35 16.20
N LEU A 35 2.31 25.23 16.37
CA LEU A 35 2.44 24.53 17.65
C LEU A 35 3.48 25.16 18.59
N HIS A 36 4.19 26.20 18.14
CA HIS A 36 5.27 26.85 18.89
C HIS A 36 6.36 25.89 19.38
N LEU A 37 6.73 24.90 18.55
CA LEU A 37 7.76 23.92 18.91
C LEU A 37 9.13 24.58 19.00
N THR A 38 9.90 24.21 20.03
CA THR A 38 11.29 24.66 20.18
C THR A 38 12.20 24.04 19.12
N GLU A 39 13.38 24.63 18.91
CA GLU A 39 14.38 24.06 18.00
C GLU A 39 14.78 22.62 18.39
N ASP A 40 14.90 22.35 19.69
CA ASP A 40 15.18 21.01 20.21
C ASP A 40 14.04 20.03 19.87
N GLU A 41 12.79 20.45 20.01
CA GLU A 41 11.62 19.64 19.67
C GLU A 41 11.52 19.37 18.16
N ARG A 42 11.80 20.37 17.32
CA ARG A 42 11.82 20.21 15.86
C ARG A 42 12.91 19.25 15.40
N ASN A 43 14.06 19.28 16.08
CA ASN A 43 15.22 18.45 15.77
C ASN A 43 15.24 17.09 16.50
N GLN A 44 14.27 16.82 17.39
CA GLN A 44 14.18 15.56 18.11
C GLN A 44 14.02 14.39 17.12
N LYS A 45 14.99 13.48 17.12
CA LYS A 45 15.00 12.30 16.22
C LYS A 45 14.26 11.13 16.85
N MET A 46 13.69 10.28 16.00
CA MET A 46 13.20 8.98 16.43
C MET A 46 14.37 8.06 16.79
N GLU A 47 14.16 7.15 17.74
CA GLU A 47 15.13 6.11 18.06
C GLU A 47 15.46 5.29 16.81
N ASN A 48 16.75 5.14 16.51
CA ASN A 48 17.27 4.38 15.37
C ASN A 48 16.81 4.88 13.98
N SER A 49 16.41 6.15 13.85
CA SER A 49 16.02 6.75 12.57
C SER A 49 16.55 8.17 12.41
N HIS A 50 16.90 8.55 11.17
CA HIS A 50 17.31 9.91 10.84
C HIS A 50 16.14 10.90 10.74
N LYS A 51 14.88 10.42 10.80
CA LYS A 51 13.68 11.25 10.73
C LYS A 51 13.35 11.86 12.10
N THR A 52 12.81 13.07 12.09
CA THR A 52 12.36 13.75 13.31
C THR A 52 11.01 13.20 13.78
N VAL A 53 10.76 13.29 15.09
CA VAL A 53 9.50 12.84 15.72
C VAL A 53 8.32 13.59 15.12
N ILE A 54 8.41 14.92 14.97
CA ILE A 54 7.35 15.74 14.39
C ILE A 54 7.04 15.34 12.94
N TYR A 55 8.09 15.08 12.12
CA TYR A 55 7.89 14.63 10.74
C TYR A 55 7.15 13.29 10.67
N HIS A 56 7.50 12.35 11.55
CA HIS A 56 6.83 11.05 11.60
C HIS A 56 5.35 11.18 12.02
N ARG A 57 5.07 11.94 13.10
CA ARG A 57 3.72 12.13 13.62
C ARG A 57 2.83 12.87 12.62
N LEU A 58 3.31 13.94 12.00
CA LEU A 58 2.58 14.62 10.91
C LEU A 58 2.29 13.73 9.72
N GLY A 59 3.18 12.78 9.42
CA GLY A 59 2.93 11.76 8.41
C GLY A 59 1.66 10.94 8.72
N TRP A 60 1.44 10.59 9.98
CA TRP A 60 0.23 9.87 10.43
C TRP A 60 -0.99 10.77 10.42
N THR A 61 -0.89 12.00 10.94
CA THR A 61 -1.94 13.02 10.88
C THR A 61 -2.47 13.18 9.44
N LYS A 62 -1.55 13.37 8.48
CA LYS A 62 -1.84 13.42 7.04
C LYS A 62 -2.54 12.17 6.52
N THR A 63 -2.10 10.99 6.95
CA THR A 63 -2.68 9.70 6.50
C THR A 63 -4.15 9.62 6.88
N TYR A 64 -4.47 9.86 8.16
CA TYR A 64 -5.85 9.83 8.65
C TYR A 64 -6.72 10.91 8.01
N LEU A 65 -6.23 12.15 7.88
CA LEU A 65 -6.97 13.22 7.18
C LEU A 65 -7.22 12.91 5.70
N THR A 66 -6.28 12.25 5.03
CA THR A 66 -6.44 11.82 3.63
C THR A 66 -7.51 10.73 3.53
N LYS A 67 -7.48 9.74 4.43
CA LYS A 67 -8.51 8.68 4.49
C LYS A 67 -9.89 9.24 4.83
N ALA A 68 -9.97 10.25 5.68
CA ALA A 68 -11.21 10.94 6.00
C ALA A 68 -11.74 11.84 4.85
N GLY A 69 -10.97 12.02 3.78
CA GLY A 69 -11.33 12.91 2.67
C GLY A 69 -11.27 14.41 3.01
N LEU A 70 -10.68 14.77 4.15
CA LEU A 70 -10.55 16.16 4.59
C LEU A 70 -9.40 16.90 3.90
N ILE A 71 -8.39 16.15 3.45
CA ILE A 71 -7.32 16.64 2.59
C ILE A 71 -7.14 15.67 1.40
N ARG A 72 -6.51 16.15 0.32
CA ARG A 72 -6.19 15.34 -0.85
C ARG A 72 -4.78 15.62 -1.35
N SER A 73 -4.14 14.61 -1.91
CA SER A 73 -2.89 14.76 -2.66
C SER A 73 -3.20 15.34 -4.04
N VAL A 74 -2.58 16.46 -4.41
CA VAL A 74 -2.71 17.06 -5.75
C VAL A 74 -1.55 16.67 -6.65
N GLU A 75 -0.37 16.53 -6.07
CA GLU A 75 0.84 16.03 -6.71
C GLU A 75 1.65 15.24 -5.68
N ARG A 76 2.70 14.54 -6.13
CA ARG A 76 3.54 13.74 -5.23
C ARG A 76 4.08 14.60 -4.08
N GLY A 77 3.61 14.29 -2.87
CA GLY A 77 4.04 14.97 -1.65
C GLY A 77 3.47 16.38 -1.47
N VAL A 78 2.48 16.78 -2.28
CA VAL A 78 1.78 18.08 -2.19
C VAL A 78 0.32 17.83 -1.84
N TYR A 79 -0.15 18.46 -0.76
CA TYR A 79 -1.49 18.26 -0.23
C TYR A 79 -2.29 19.56 -0.25
N GLN A 80 -3.60 19.41 -0.39
CA GLN A 80 -4.59 20.48 -0.40
C GLN A 80 -5.76 20.11 0.51
N ILE A 81 -6.31 21.09 1.23
CA ILE A 81 -7.57 20.93 1.96
C ILE A 81 -8.76 20.74 1.00
N THR A 82 -9.71 19.88 1.36
CA THR A 82 -10.94 19.69 0.56
C THR A 82 -12.05 20.63 1.05
N PRO A 83 -13.12 20.86 0.26
CA PRO A 83 -14.28 21.62 0.74
C PRO A 83 -14.89 21.05 2.04
N GLN A 84 -14.81 19.73 2.23
CA GLN A 84 -15.23 19.08 3.46
C GLN A 84 -14.28 19.43 4.62
N GLY A 85 -12.97 19.40 4.40
CA GLY A 85 -11.97 19.84 5.38
C GLY A 85 -12.13 21.30 5.79
N GLU A 86 -12.41 22.19 4.83
CA GLU A 86 -12.71 23.61 5.09
C GLU A 86 -13.94 23.78 5.97
N ASN A 87 -15.01 23.01 5.70
CA ASN A 87 -16.23 23.06 6.49
C ASN A 87 -15.97 22.61 7.94
N ILE A 88 -15.22 21.52 8.13
CA ILE A 88 -14.81 21.06 9.48
C ILE A 88 -13.99 22.14 10.19
N LEU A 89 -12.99 22.71 9.53
CA LEU A 89 -12.19 23.79 10.11
C LEU A 89 -13.05 25.00 10.51
N SER A 90 -14.01 25.41 9.67
CA SER A 90 -14.92 26.53 9.95
C SER A 90 -15.91 26.27 11.08
N SER A 91 -16.26 25.00 11.32
CA SER A 91 -17.16 24.58 12.39
C SER A 91 -16.51 24.58 13.78
N HIS A 92 -15.19 24.78 13.86
CA HIS A 92 -14.41 24.75 15.10
C HIS A 92 -14.56 23.45 15.90
N ILE A 93 -14.91 22.35 15.23
CA ILE A 93 -14.96 21.02 15.83
C ILE A 93 -13.54 20.54 16.12
N HIS A 94 -13.32 20.04 17.33
CA HIS A 94 -12.10 19.31 17.65
C HIS A 94 -12.11 17.96 16.93
N VAL A 95 -11.14 17.76 16.05
CA VAL A 95 -10.98 16.53 15.29
C VAL A 95 -9.97 15.67 16.02
N ASP A 96 -10.38 14.47 16.41
CA ASP A 96 -9.56 13.40 16.97
C ASP A 96 -9.86 12.07 16.25
N ASP A 97 -9.22 10.98 16.69
CA ASP A 97 -9.43 9.67 16.06
C ASP A 97 -10.89 9.20 16.16
N ASP A 98 -11.55 9.42 17.29
CA ASP A 98 -12.95 9.05 17.52
C ASP A 98 -13.88 9.80 16.55
N TYR A 99 -13.63 11.09 16.33
CA TYR A 99 -14.33 11.87 15.33
C TYR A 99 -14.09 11.30 13.93
N LEU A 100 -12.84 10.99 13.55
CA LEU A 100 -12.54 10.48 12.21
C LEU A 100 -13.14 9.09 11.93
N MET A 101 -13.47 8.30 12.96
CA MET A 101 -14.15 7.01 12.81
C MET A 101 -15.57 7.12 12.21
N GLN A 102 -16.13 8.32 12.08
CA GLN A 102 -17.38 8.52 11.31
C GLN A 102 -17.21 8.31 9.80
N TYR A 103 -15.97 8.38 9.29
CA TYR A 103 -15.67 8.19 7.87
C TYR A 103 -15.44 6.70 7.54
N GLU A 104 -16.15 6.20 6.53
CA GLU A 104 -16.10 4.79 6.12
C GLU A 104 -14.68 4.35 5.73
N GLU A 105 -13.95 5.17 4.97
CA GLU A 105 -12.57 4.90 4.56
C GLU A 105 -11.60 4.83 5.75
N VAL A 106 -11.84 5.60 6.81
CA VAL A 106 -11.04 5.54 8.05
C VAL A 106 -11.35 4.24 8.80
N ARG A 107 -12.63 3.90 8.96
CA ARG A 107 -13.03 2.61 9.56
C ARG A 107 -12.43 1.44 8.79
N GLN A 108 -12.49 1.45 7.46
CA GLN A 108 -11.89 0.39 6.65
C GLN A 108 -10.37 0.34 6.79
N PHE A 109 -9.69 1.48 6.90
CA PHE A 109 -8.24 1.52 7.12
C PHE A 109 -7.86 0.91 8.48
N VAL A 110 -8.58 1.28 9.54
CA VAL A 110 -8.35 0.76 10.91
C VAL A 110 -8.77 -0.71 11.03
N ASN A 111 -9.98 -1.05 10.59
CA ASN A 111 -10.58 -2.39 10.75
C ASN A 111 -9.98 -3.44 9.82
N ARG A 112 -9.35 -3.06 8.69
CA ARG A 112 -8.62 -4.01 7.82
C ARG A 112 -7.58 -4.86 8.58
N HIS A 113 -7.17 -4.41 9.76
CA HIS A 113 -6.07 -4.98 10.53
C HIS A 113 -6.50 -5.55 11.89
N ASN A 114 -7.75 -5.30 12.29
CA ASN A 114 -8.37 -5.94 13.44
C ASN A 114 -9.01 -7.26 13.00
N GLU A 115 -8.30 -8.37 13.15
CA GLU A 115 -8.83 -9.73 13.00
C GLU A 115 -9.78 -10.12 14.16
N GLN A 116 -10.59 -9.19 14.65
CA GLN A 116 -11.66 -9.52 15.60
C GLN A 116 -12.99 -9.55 14.86
N PRO A 117 -13.69 -10.70 14.83
CA PRO A 117 -15.04 -10.76 14.30
C PRO A 117 -15.95 -9.82 15.10
N GLU A 118 -16.85 -9.12 14.39
CA GLU A 118 -17.79 -8.07 14.86
C GLU A 118 -18.74 -8.45 16.02
N ASN A 119 -18.55 -9.60 16.69
CA ASN A 119 -19.47 -10.14 17.70
C ASN A 119 -18.90 -10.21 19.13
N GLN A 120 -17.93 -9.37 19.52
CA GLN A 120 -17.49 -9.29 20.92
C GLN A 120 -17.64 -7.88 21.50
N THR A 121 -18.69 -7.72 22.32
CA THR A 121 -19.11 -6.51 23.05
C THR A 121 -18.23 -6.16 24.26
N LYS A 122 -16.93 -6.50 24.25
CA LYS A 122 -15.96 -6.03 25.25
C LYS A 122 -14.59 -5.83 24.58
N PRO A 123 -13.89 -4.71 24.83
CA PRO A 123 -12.51 -4.57 24.39
C PRO A 123 -11.67 -5.59 25.17
N LYS A 124 -11.20 -6.65 24.51
CA LYS A 124 -10.08 -7.43 25.03
C LYS A 124 -8.87 -6.51 25.00
N GLU A 125 -8.32 -6.18 26.16
CA GLU A 125 -7.01 -5.54 26.23
C GLU A 125 -6.00 -6.40 25.48
N SER A 126 -5.43 -5.84 24.42
CA SER A 126 -4.50 -6.52 23.53
C SER A 126 -3.13 -6.59 24.20
N THR A 127 -2.45 -7.72 24.10
CA THR A 127 -1.10 -7.90 24.64
C THR A 127 -0.11 -6.97 23.92
N PRO A 128 1.03 -6.60 24.54
CA PRO A 128 2.04 -5.77 23.88
C PRO A 128 2.52 -6.32 22.54
N LEU A 129 2.64 -7.64 22.41
CA LEU A 129 3.06 -8.29 21.17
C LEU A 129 1.97 -8.19 20.08
N GLU A 130 0.69 -8.34 20.45
CA GLU A 130 -0.44 -8.10 19.54
C GLU A 130 -0.48 -6.64 19.08
N ASN A 131 -0.25 -5.68 19.99
CA ASN A 131 -0.18 -4.25 19.66
C ASN A 131 0.96 -3.95 18.66
N ILE A 132 2.13 -4.57 18.83
CA ILE A 132 3.23 -4.48 17.87
C ILE A 132 2.80 -5.06 16.52
N GLY A 133 2.19 -6.25 16.51
CA GLY A 133 1.71 -6.89 15.29
C GLY A 133 0.69 -6.03 14.52
N GLN A 134 -0.28 -5.45 15.22
CA GLN A 134 -1.25 -4.50 14.65
C GLN A 134 -0.58 -3.24 14.10
N SER A 135 0.39 -2.69 14.84
CA SER A 135 1.16 -1.52 14.42
C SER A 135 1.94 -1.79 13.13
N ILE A 136 2.60 -2.95 13.03
CA ILE A 136 3.33 -3.37 11.81
C ILE A 136 2.39 -3.52 10.62
N LYS A 137 1.20 -4.11 10.85
CA LYS A 137 0.15 -4.22 9.82
C LYS A 137 -0.30 -2.85 9.32
N MET A 138 -0.55 -1.91 10.23
CA MET A 138 -0.97 -0.54 9.88
C MET A 138 0.13 0.23 9.12
N ILE A 139 1.39 0.12 9.55
CA ILE A 139 2.54 0.68 8.84
C ILE A 139 2.62 0.10 7.42
N SER A 140 2.54 -1.22 7.30
CA SER A 140 2.58 -1.92 6.00
C SER A 140 1.44 -1.46 5.08
N SER A 141 0.22 -1.30 5.59
CA SER A 141 -0.91 -0.80 4.78
C SER A 141 -0.69 0.61 4.27
N ARG A 142 -0.15 1.51 5.11
CA ARG A 142 0.16 2.86 4.66
C ARG A 142 1.23 2.86 3.56
N VAL A 143 2.28 2.05 3.72
CA VAL A 143 3.33 1.91 2.70
C VAL A 143 2.76 1.31 1.41
N SER A 144 1.87 0.33 1.52
CA SER A 144 1.15 -0.30 0.42
C SER A 144 0.36 0.74 -0.40
N ASP A 145 -0.40 1.62 0.27
CA ASP A 145 -1.14 2.70 -0.37
C ASP A 145 -0.20 3.72 -1.06
N GLU A 146 0.85 4.18 -0.34
CA GLU A 146 1.84 5.11 -0.89
C GLU A 146 2.57 4.52 -2.11
N LEU A 147 2.86 3.23 -2.08
CA LEU A 147 3.49 2.50 -3.19
C LEU A 147 2.56 2.40 -4.40
N LEU A 148 1.27 2.09 -4.19
CA LEU A 148 0.29 2.03 -5.27
C LEU A 148 0.11 3.38 -5.96
N ASP A 149 -0.01 4.46 -5.18
CA ASP A 149 -0.08 5.83 -5.70
C ASP A 149 1.15 6.17 -6.54
N MET A 150 2.35 5.77 -6.08
CA MET A 150 3.58 5.95 -6.83
C MET A 150 3.56 5.21 -8.17
N ILE A 151 3.07 3.98 -8.21
CA ILE A 151 2.96 3.19 -9.45
C ILE A 151 1.98 3.85 -10.43
N ILE A 152 0.81 4.27 -9.96
CA ILE A 152 -0.23 4.91 -10.78
C ILE A 152 0.29 6.19 -11.44
N SER A 153 1.16 6.93 -10.75
CA SER A 153 1.78 8.17 -11.24
C SER A 153 2.80 7.97 -12.38
N LYS A 154 3.28 6.75 -12.61
CA LYS A 154 4.25 6.42 -13.68
C LYS A 154 3.56 6.11 -15.00
N ASP A 155 4.30 6.13 -16.10
CA ASP A 155 3.78 5.73 -17.41
C ASP A 155 3.45 4.22 -17.47
N PRO A 156 2.59 3.78 -18.40
CA PRO A 156 2.23 2.35 -18.54
C PRO A 156 3.43 1.43 -18.80
N ALA A 157 4.41 1.85 -19.60
CA ALA A 157 5.58 1.03 -19.91
C ALA A 157 6.43 0.74 -18.66
N PHE A 158 6.55 1.72 -17.76
CA PHE A 158 7.15 1.50 -16.44
C PHE A 158 6.40 0.43 -15.64
N PHE A 159 5.06 0.41 -15.70
CA PHE A 159 4.26 -0.59 -14.97
C PHE A 159 4.43 -2.00 -15.51
N GLU A 160 4.45 -2.16 -16.84
CA GLU A 160 4.73 -3.44 -17.50
C GLU A 160 6.10 -3.99 -17.08
N LYS A 161 7.14 -3.14 -17.13
CA LYS A 161 8.48 -3.50 -16.65
C LYS A 161 8.49 -3.87 -15.16
N LEU A 162 7.83 -3.08 -14.31
CA LEU A 162 7.77 -3.32 -12.87
C LEU A 162 7.18 -4.69 -12.54
N VAL A 163 6.16 -5.11 -13.30
CA VAL A 163 5.54 -6.42 -13.17
C VAL A 163 6.51 -7.54 -13.52
N LEU A 164 7.27 -7.41 -14.61
CA LEU A 164 8.29 -8.38 -14.99
C LEU A 164 9.42 -8.45 -13.97
N ASP A 165 9.90 -7.29 -13.49
CA ASP A 165 10.91 -7.19 -12.43
C ASP A 165 10.44 -7.86 -11.13
N LEU A 166 9.14 -7.76 -10.79
CA LEU A 166 8.57 -8.43 -9.63
C LEU A 166 8.58 -9.95 -9.79
N LEU A 167 8.18 -10.46 -10.95
CA LEU A 167 8.11 -11.90 -11.20
C LEU A 167 9.50 -12.55 -11.25
N ASP A 168 10.49 -11.84 -11.82
CA ASP A 168 11.90 -12.24 -11.75
C ASP A 168 12.35 -12.35 -10.29
N LYS A 169 12.07 -11.32 -9.48
CA LYS A 169 12.45 -11.29 -8.07
C LYS A 169 11.73 -12.34 -7.22
N MET A 170 10.56 -12.78 -7.66
CA MET A 170 9.81 -13.90 -7.07
C MET A 170 10.37 -15.27 -7.45
N GLY A 171 11.23 -15.35 -8.46
CA GLY A 171 11.84 -16.58 -8.96
C GLY A 171 11.01 -17.33 -9.99
N TYR A 172 10.12 -16.65 -10.73
CA TYR A 172 9.36 -17.27 -11.82
C TYR A 172 10.14 -17.41 -13.11
N ALA A 173 11.14 -16.55 -13.35
CA ALA A 173 11.99 -16.65 -14.52
C ALA A 173 13.12 -17.65 -14.27
N TYR A 174 13.36 -18.54 -15.24
CA TYR A 174 14.50 -19.47 -15.19
C TYR A 174 15.85 -18.71 -15.24
N ASP A 175 15.95 -17.73 -16.15
CA ASP A 175 17.05 -16.79 -16.26
C ASP A 175 16.56 -15.44 -16.83
N LYS A 176 17.49 -14.49 -17.06
CA LYS A 176 17.14 -13.18 -17.61
C LYS A 176 16.65 -13.21 -19.06
N GLU A 177 17.06 -14.20 -19.84
CA GLU A 177 16.63 -14.36 -21.23
C GLU A 177 15.22 -14.96 -21.33
N SER A 178 14.78 -15.60 -20.25
CA SER A 178 13.44 -16.18 -20.07
C SER A 178 12.35 -15.13 -19.83
N ILE A 179 12.72 -13.86 -19.69
CA ILE A 179 11.79 -12.73 -19.56
C ILE A 179 11.67 -12.04 -20.92
N ILE A 180 10.53 -12.22 -21.56
CA ILE A 180 10.26 -11.71 -22.90
C ILE A 180 9.24 -10.57 -22.77
N SER A 181 9.67 -9.34 -23.04
CA SER A 181 8.76 -8.21 -23.21
C SER A 181 8.20 -8.26 -24.63
N THR A 182 6.89 -8.20 -24.77
CA THR A 182 6.22 -8.13 -26.08
C THR A 182 6.07 -6.66 -26.49
N ASP A 183 6.39 -6.34 -27.74
CA ASP A 183 6.15 -4.99 -28.26
C ASP A 183 4.64 -4.79 -28.51
N TYR A 184 4.16 -3.56 -28.29
CA TYR A 184 2.75 -3.13 -28.35
C TYR A 184 1.97 -3.44 -29.64
N SER A 185 2.60 -3.99 -30.67
CA SER A 185 2.01 -4.21 -32.00
C SER A 185 1.84 -5.69 -32.33
N GLY A 186 0.69 -6.26 -31.97
CA GLY A 186 0.18 -7.49 -32.61
C GLY A 186 -0.42 -8.55 -31.68
N ASP A 187 0.03 -8.65 -30.42
CA ASP A 187 -0.23 -9.85 -29.58
C ASP A 187 -1.50 -9.79 -28.72
N GLU A 188 -2.58 -9.20 -29.23
CA GLU A 188 -3.94 -9.28 -28.65
C GLU A 188 -4.11 -8.85 -27.18
N GLY A 189 -3.09 -8.23 -26.56
CA GLY A 189 -3.10 -7.75 -25.17
C GLY A 189 -2.22 -8.54 -24.19
N ILE A 190 -1.20 -9.26 -24.68
CA ILE A 190 -0.12 -9.80 -23.84
C ILE A 190 1.00 -8.75 -23.77
N ASP A 191 1.42 -8.42 -22.55
CA ASP A 191 2.46 -7.41 -22.28
C ASP A 191 3.82 -8.06 -21.94
N GLY A 192 3.82 -9.37 -21.65
CA GLY A 192 5.05 -10.13 -21.49
C GLY A 192 4.83 -11.62 -21.31
N ILE A 193 5.91 -12.38 -21.45
CA ILE A 193 5.95 -13.84 -21.28
C ILE A 193 7.15 -14.17 -20.39
N ILE A 194 6.93 -15.02 -19.38
CA ILE A 194 8.01 -15.57 -18.55
C ILE A 194 8.07 -17.07 -18.74
N ASN A 195 9.24 -17.58 -19.13
CA ASN A 195 9.51 -19.01 -19.16
C ASN A 195 10.04 -19.47 -17.79
N GLU A 196 9.35 -20.44 -17.19
CA GLU A 196 9.73 -21.06 -15.92
C GLU A 196 10.83 -22.13 -16.10
N ASP A 197 11.12 -22.51 -17.34
CA ASP A 197 12.15 -23.48 -17.70
C ASP A 197 12.93 -23.09 -18.96
N GLN A 198 14.15 -23.64 -19.08
CA GLN A 198 15.10 -23.35 -20.15
C GLN A 198 14.56 -23.60 -21.57
N PHE A 199 13.63 -24.54 -21.72
CA PHE A 199 13.12 -24.96 -23.03
C PHE A 199 11.77 -24.31 -23.39
N GLY A 200 11.18 -23.55 -22.48
CA GLY A 200 9.90 -22.86 -22.68
C GLY A 200 8.68 -23.79 -22.68
N PHE A 201 8.74 -24.96 -22.03
CA PHE A 201 7.55 -25.83 -21.92
C PHE A 201 6.49 -25.22 -20.99
N ASN A 202 6.93 -24.44 -20.00
CA ASN A 202 6.10 -23.73 -19.05
C ASN A 202 6.31 -22.22 -19.20
N SER A 203 5.39 -21.60 -19.93
CA SER A 203 5.35 -20.14 -20.08
C SER A 203 4.15 -19.56 -19.33
N ILE A 204 4.36 -18.45 -18.63
CA ILE A 204 3.32 -17.63 -18.02
C ILE A 204 3.13 -16.40 -18.90
N TYR A 205 1.92 -16.26 -19.44
CA TYR A 205 1.53 -15.08 -20.21
C TYR A 205 1.04 -14.00 -19.25
N ILE A 206 1.47 -12.77 -19.46
CA ILE A 206 1.26 -11.68 -18.51
C ILE A 206 0.57 -10.53 -19.21
N GLN A 207 -0.42 -9.97 -18.52
CA GLN A 207 -1.03 -8.69 -18.86
C GLN A 207 -0.97 -7.76 -17.65
N ALA A 208 -0.33 -6.61 -17.82
CA ALA A 208 -0.10 -5.59 -16.81
C ALA A 208 -0.85 -4.32 -17.20
N LYS A 209 -2.11 -4.19 -16.76
CA LYS A 209 -2.94 -3.05 -17.12
C LYS A 209 -2.99 -2.00 -16.02
N LYS A 210 -2.43 -0.82 -16.29
CA LYS A 210 -2.57 0.34 -15.39
C LYS A 210 -4.00 0.90 -15.48
N TRP A 211 -4.77 0.78 -14.41
CA TRP A 211 -6.14 1.30 -14.30
C TRP A 211 -6.24 2.38 -13.23
N ASN A 212 -7.01 3.43 -13.53
CA ASN A 212 -7.32 4.47 -12.57
C ASN A 212 -8.73 4.25 -12.00
N ARG A 213 -8.81 3.80 -10.74
CA ARG A 213 -9.99 3.79 -9.86
C ARG A 213 -11.23 2.98 -10.27
N SER A 214 -11.36 2.54 -11.52
CA SER A 214 -12.45 1.66 -11.94
C SER A 214 -12.05 0.20 -11.82
N SER A 215 -12.97 -0.65 -11.35
CA SER A 215 -12.71 -2.09 -11.27
C SER A 215 -12.63 -2.72 -12.66
N VAL A 216 -11.74 -3.71 -12.80
CA VAL A 216 -11.59 -4.52 -14.02
C VAL A 216 -12.71 -5.55 -14.07
N GLY A 217 -13.53 -5.45 -15.10
CA GLY A 217 -14.69 -6.33 -15.32
C GLY A 217 -14.35 -7.59 -16.12
N ARG A 218 -15.33 -8.49 -16.19
CA ARG A 218 -15.25 -9.75 -16.95
C ARG A 218 -14.80 -9.60 -18.42
N PRO A 219 -15.22 -8.59 -19.21
CA PRO A 219 -14.82 -8.48 -20.62
C PRO A 219 -13.31 -8.43 -20.83
N GLU A 220 -12.58 -7.77 -19.92
CA GLU A 220 -11.12 -7.66 -19.99
C GLU A 220 -10.45 -9.02 -19.74
N ILE A 221 -10.94 -9.76 -18.73
CA ILE A 221 -10.44 -11.10 -18.43
C ILE A 221 -10.76 -12.09 -19.56
N GLN A 222 -11.91 -11.93 -20.22
CA GLN A 222 -12.29 -12.73 -21.39
C GLN A 222 -11.37 -12.47 -22.58
N LYS A 223 -11.05 -11.20 -22.84
CA LYS A 223 -10.12 -10.81 -23.89
C LYS A 223 -8.73 -11.41 -23.64
N PHE A 224 -8.23 -11.28 -22.41
CA PHE A 224 -6.94 -11.85 -22.01
C PHE A 224 -6.91 -13.37 -22.17
N LEU A 225 -7.95 -14.07 -21.71
CA LEU A 225 -8.06 -15.52 -21.89
C LEU A 225 -7.97 -15.92 -23.37
N GLY A 226 -8.63 -15.16 -24.25
CA GLY A 226 -8.57 -15.38 -25.69
C GLY A 226 -7.14 -15.28 -26.23
N ALA A 227 -6.41 -14.23 -25.84
CA ALA A 227 -5.02 -14.04 -26.25
C ALA A 227 -4.10 -15.17 -25.75
N VAL A 228 -4.22 -15.57 -24.48
CA VAL A 228 -3.43 -16.67 -23.91
C VAL A 228 -3.71 -17.98 -24.64
N ALA A 229 -4.99 -18.29 -24.88
CA ALA A 229 -5.38 -19.52 -25.59
C ALA A 229 -4.97 -19.48 -27.07
N GLY A 230 -5.03 -18.31 -27.73
CA GLY A 230 -4.62 -18.12 -29.12
C GLY A 230 -3.13 -18.40 -29.34
N GLN A 231 -2.29 -18.10 -28.35
CA GLN A 231 -0.86 -18.41 -28.33
C GLN A 231 -0.55 -19.85 -27.84
N GLY A 232 -1.58 -20.67 -27.58
CA GLY A 232 -1.41 -22.03 -27.06
C GLY A 232 -0.98 -22.10 -25.58
N GLY A 233 -1.09 -20.98 -24.85
CA GLY A 233 -0.73 -20.86 -23.45
C GLY A 233 -1.72 -21.55 -22.50
N THR A 234 -1.20 -22.03 -21.38
CA THR A 234 -2.01 -22.71 -20.33
C THR A 234 -2.01 -21.96 -18.99
N LYS A 235 -1.16 -20.94 -18.83
CA LYS A 235 -1.04 -20.12 -17.61
C LYS A 235 -1.10 -18.64 -17.99
N GLY A 236 -2.01 -17.91 -17.37
CA GLY A 236 -2.16 -16.47 -17.55
C GLY A 236 -2.16 -15.73 -16.22
N LEU A 237 -1.46 -14.61 -16.16
CA LEU A 237 -1.38 -13.73 -15.01
C LEU A 237 -1.83 -12.32 -15.40
N PHE A 238 -2.97 -11.89 -14.86
CA PHE A 238 -3.49 -10.54 -15.09
C PHE A 238 -3.23 -9.69 -13.85
N ILE A 239 -2.48 -8.61 -14.02
CA ILE A 239 -2.08 -7.69 -12.95
C ILE A 239 -2.64 -6.31 -13.24
N THR A 240 -3.24 -5.67 -12.23
CA THR A 240 -3.81 -4.33 -12.34
C THR A 240 -3.50 -3.49 -11.10
N THR A 241 -3.42 -2.17 -11.28
CA THR A 241 -3.35 -1.20 -10.17
C THR A 241 -4.71 -0.94 -9.51
N SER A 242 -5.77 -1.59 -9.97
CA SER A 242 -7.15 -1.44 -9.47
C SER A 242 -7.66 -2.74 -8.82
N THR A 243 -8.97 -2.87 -8.62
CA THR A 243 -9.65 -4.09 -8.14
C THR A 243 -10.33 -4.83 -9.28
N PHE A 244 -10.70 -6.09 -9.07
CA PHE A 244 -11.53 -6.87 -10.00
C PHE A 244 -12.98 -6.92 -9.51
N THR A 245 -13.93 -6.93 -10.44
CA THR A 245 -15.32 -7.22 -10.07
C THR A 245 -15.48 -8.67 -9.67
N ARG A 246 -16.52 -8.97 -8.89
CA ARG A 246 -16.82 -10.35 -8.47
C ARG A 246 -17.03 -11.27 -9.68
N GLU A 247 -17.69 -10.78 -10.72
CA GLU A 247 -17.91 -11.52 -11.96
C GLU A 247 -16.61 -11.84 -12.69
N ALA A 248 -15.63 -10.94 -12.66
CA ALA A 248 -14.31 -11.17 -13.25
C ALA A 248 -13.55 -12.27 -12.51
N ILE A 249 -13.56 -12.24 -11.17
CA ILE A 249 -12.93 -13.25 -10.32
C ILE A 249 -13.61 -14.62 -10.50
N ASP A 250 -14.94 -14.66 -10.44
CA ASP A 250 -15.71 -15.90 -10.62
C ASP A 250 -15.55 -16.48 -12.02
N TYR A 251 -15.38 -15.62 -13.04
CA TYR A 251 -15.09 -16.05 -14.40
C TYR A 251 -13.69 -16.69 -14.51
N ALA A 252 -12.65 -16.06 -13.96
CA ALA A 252 -11.29 -16.59 -13.99
C ALA A 252 -11.19 -17.97 -13.31
N LYS A 253 -11.84 -18.14 -12.14
CA LYS A 253 -11.84 -19.40 -11.38
C LYS A 253 -12.48 -20.58 -12.11
N LYS A 254 -13.41 -20.33 -13.05
CA LYS A 254 -14.13 -21.37 -13.80
C LYS A 254 -13.33 -21.92 -14.99
N GLN A 255 -12.22 -21.30 -15.35
CA GLN A 255 -11.44 -21.73 -16.51
C GLN A 255 -10.59 -22.96 -16.14
N LEU A 256 -10.92 -24.11 -16.74
CA LEU A 256 -10.25 -25.38 -16.45
C LEU A 256 -9.05 -25.66 -17.38
N GLN A 257 -9.06 -25.11 -18.59
CA GLN A 257 -8.04 -25.37 -19.61
C GLN A 257 -6.85 -24.39 -19.51
N VAL A 258 -7.14 -23.14 -19.15
CA VAL A 258 -6.13 -22.09 -18.93
C VAL A 258 -6.27 -21.60 -17.50
N LYS A 259 -5.22 -21.75 -16.70
CA LYS A 259 -5.18 -21.27 -15.33
C LYS A 259 -4.93 -19.77 -15.33
N LEU A 260 -5.96 -19.00 -15.01
CA LEU A 260 -5.87 -17.55 -14.86
C LEU A 260 -5.72 -17.16 -13.39
N ILE A 261 -4.69 -16.37 -13.08
CA ILE A 261 -4.47 -15.75 -11.78
C ILE A 261 -4.65 -14.24 -11.94
N LEU A 262 -5.40 -13.65 -11.00
CA LEU A 262 -5.68 -12.22 -10.96
C LEU A 262 -4.94 -11.60 -9.76
N VAL A 263 -4.19 -10.54 -9.99
CA VAL A 263 -3.44 -9.79 -8.96
C VAL A 263 -3.90 -8.34 -9.00
N ASP A 264 -4.59 -7.93 -7.93
CA ASP A 264 -5.10 -6.57 -7.80
C ASP A 264 -4.03 -5.64 -7.21
N GLY A 265 -4.34 -4.34 -7.14
CA GLY A 265 -3.40 -3.32 -6.68
C GLY A 265 -2.88 -3.59 -5.26
N LYS A 266 -3.71 -4.15 -4.37
CA LYS A 266 -3.32 -4.48 -3.00
C LYS A 266 -2.38 -5.68 -2.96
N MET A 267 -2.75 -6.77 -3.65
CA MET A 267 -1.90 -7.96 -3.71
C MET A 267 -0.56 -7.65 -4.37
N LEU A 268 -0.56 -6.80 -5.41
CA LEU A 268 0.65 -6.32 -6.07
C LEU A 268 1.61 -5.65 -5.07
N THR A 269 1.12 -4.67 -4.31
CA THR A 269 1.97 -3.93 -3.36
C THR A 269 2.39 -4.79 -2.17
N ASP A 270 1.54 -5.70 -1.71
CA ASP A 270 1.89 -6.70 -0.69
C ASP A 270 3.04 -7.61 -1.17
N LEU A 271 3.01 -8.05 -2.43
CA LEU A 271 4.09 -8.81 -3.05
C LEU A 271 5.36 -7.97 -3.21
N MET A 272 5.26 -6.73 -3.68
CA MET A 272 6.41 -5.84 -3.80
C MET A 272 7.10 -5.61 -2.45
N MET A 273 6.34 -5.44 -1.37
CA MET A 273 6.89 -5.34 -0.02
C MET A 273 7.57 -6.64 0.41
N LYS A 274 6.89 -7.79 0.24
CA LYS A 274 7.44 -9.11 0.59
C LYS A 274 8.77 -9.40 -0.10
N TYR A 275 8.90 -9.02 -1.36
CA TYR A 275 10.11 -9.24 -2.16
C TYR A 275 11.04 -8.01 -2.21
N ASN A 276 10.83 -7.01 -1.35
CA ASN A 276 11.65 -5.79 -1.27
C ASN A 276 11.83 -5.06 -2.63
N LEU A 277 10.82 -5.01 -3.48
CA LEU A 277 10.85 -4.28 -4.75
C LEU A 277 10.24 -2.89 -4.55
N GLY A 278 10.99 -1.83 -4.87
CA GLY A 278 10.52 -0.45 -4.71
C GLY A 278 10.37 0.04 -3.27
N VAL A 279 10.79 -0.77 -2.29
CA VAL A 279 10.81 -0.43 -0.86
C VAL A 279 12.15 -0.77 -0.23
N SER A 280 12.41 -0.27 0.98
CA SER A 280 13.64 -0.56 1.73
C SER A 280 13.32 -0.73 3.21
N ILE A 281 14.04 -1.64 3.86
CA ILE A 281 13.95 -1.83 5.31
C ILE A 281 14.50 -0.58 5.99
N VAL A 282 13.64 0.09 6.77
CA VAL A 282 14.03 1.27 7.55
C VAL A 282 14.53 0.87 8.94
N GLN A 283 13.93 -0.17 9.54
CA GLN A 283 14.23 -0.61 10.90
C GLN A 283 13.85 -2.08 11.10
N THR A 284 14.60 -2.78 11.96
CA THR A 284 14.33 -4.16 12.40
C THR A 284 14.16 -4.17 13.91
N TYR A 285 13.12 -4.85 14.40
CA TYR A 285 12.88 -5.07 15.83
C TYR A 285 13.06 -6.54 16.16
N GLU A 286 13.95 -6.86 17.10
CA GLU A 286 14.16 -8.21 17.60
C GLU A 286 13.50 -8.37 18.97
N ILE A 287 12.65 -9.40 19.11
CA ILE A 287 12.02 -9.75 20.38
C ILE A 287 12.69 -11.04 20.86
N LYS A 288 13.30 -10.99 22.05
CA LYS A 288 13.93 -12.16 22.66
C LYS A 288 12.93 -12.86 23.58
N GLN A 289 12.90 -14.17 23.52
CA GLN A 289 12.18 -15.03 24.44
C GLN A 289 13.20 -15.92 25.13
N LEU A 290 12.93 -16.26 26.40
CA LEU A 290 13.76 -17.23 27.12
C LEU A 290 13.66 -18.59 26.40
N ASP A 291 14.81 -19.13 26.01
CA ASP A 291 14.92 -20.49 25.50
C ASP A 291 15.08 -21.44 26.68
N LEU A 292 13.97 -21.98 27.18
CA LEU A 292 14.00 -22.88 28.34
C LEU A 292 14.75 -24.18 28.05
N ASP A 293 14.70 -24.68 26.81
CA ASP A 293 15.40 -25.90 26.39
C ASP A 293 16.93 -25.76 26.56
N TYR A 294 17.46 -24.55 26.38
CA TYR A 294 18.87 -24.25 26.65
C TYR A 294 19.26 -24.32 28.14
N PHE A 295 18.32 -24.02 29.06
CA PHE A 295 18.58 -24.02 30.50
C PHE A 295 18.18 -25.33 31.19
N ASP A 296 17.33 -26.15 30.56
CA ASP A 296 16.85 -27.44 31.07
C ASP A 296 17.74 -28.62 30.65
N SER A 297 18.81 -28.39 29.88
CA SER A 297 19.85 -29.41 29.69
C SER A 297 20.60 -29.61 31.02
N GLU A 298 20.17 -30.60 31.82
CA GLU A 298 21.02 -31.17 32.85
C GLU A 298 22.36 -31.56 32.19
N LEU A 299 23.45 -30.93 32.66
CA LEU A 299 24.82 -31.30 32.32
C LEU A 299 24.97 -32.82 32.45
N VAL A 300 25.04 -33.52 31.32
CA VAL A 300 25.47 -34.93 31.26
C VAL A 300 26.96 -35.01 31.54
#